data_AF-X0J167-F1
#
_entry.id   AF-X0J167-F1
#
_cell.length_a   1.000
_cell.length_b   1.000
_cell.length_c   1.000
_cell.angle_alpha   90.00
_cell.angle_beta   90.00
_cell.angle_gamma   90.00
#
_symmetry.space_group_name_H-M   'P 1'
#
loop_
_entity.id
_entity.type
_entity.pdbx_description
1 polymer ?
#
loop_
_entity_poly.entity_id
_entity_poly.type
_entity_poly.pdbx_seq_one_letter_code
_entity_poly.pdbx_strand_id
1 'polypeptide(L)'
;MSARLSNHVEVKEDIIRDEAVRSRISAIVRDPEVAENLKPWYPGWCKRPCFHDEYLQAFNNSNIELIDTNGKGVERCTSAGLVAGGKEFDVNVLILGTGFEPWTAGSPAYRANVTIKGRDGLDLDEKWNQGIGTLHGVFTRNFPNLILPGTSQAAGTVNVVHTMDVAAQHVAYILAEASKRYASGEKKKVLVEPTEEGEADWVLKIVHGAYALGGLTICTPSYMTREGELTNVKSPEDQIKLAKGGVWAAGINDYVQYLERWSAADDLEGVEVRVVGWLAGSLVYCGNYLILEQNVTLNPDILTPTMSKTFRVFGTSAIGPQ
;
A
#
# COMPACT_ATOMS: atom_id res chain seq x y z
N MET A 1 -25.66 -10.76 0.73
CA MET A 1 -25.72 -12.13 0.16
C MET A 1 -24.55 -12.40 -0.79
N SER A 2 -24.17 -11.45 -1.66
CA SER A 2 -23.00 -11.54 -2.57
C SER A 2 -21.65 -11.79 -1.84
N ALA A 3 -21.27 -10.97 -0.86
CA ALA A 3 -20.00 -11.12 -0.13
C ALA A 3 -19.84 -12.46 0.62
N ARG A 4 -20.96 -13.07 1.05
CA ARG A 4 -20.94 -14.38 1.73
C ARG A 4 -20.69 -15.52 0.75
N LEU A 5 -21.13 -15.36 -0.50
CA LEU A 5 -20.91 -16.30 -1.60
C LEU A 5 -19.50 -16.16 -2.18
N SER A 6 -18.98 -14.94 -2.37
CA SER A 6 -17.60 -14.71 -2.83
C SER A 6 -16.57 -15.32 -1.87
N ASN A 7 -16.71 -15.07 -0.56
CA ASN A 7 -15.81 -15.63 0.46
C ASN A 7 -15.82 -17.17 0.47
N HIS A 8 -16.95 -17.82 0.12
CA HIS A 8 -17.02 -19.28 0.03
C HIS A 8 -16.37 -19.86 -1.22
N VAL A 9 -16.33 -19.12 -2.33
CA VAL A 9 -15.68 -19.55 -3.58
C VAL A 9 -14.17 -19.36 -3.46
N GLU A 10 -13.70 -18.21 -2.98
CA GLU A 10 -12.27 -17.90 -2.82
C GLU A 10 -11.57 -18.85 -1.84
N VAL A 11 -12.19 -19.18 -0.71
CA VAL A 11 -11.61 -20.11 0.28
C VAL A 11 -11.44 -21.52 -0.31
N LYS A 12 -12.41 -22.01 -1.10
CA LYS A 12 -12.34 -23.36 -1.66
C LYS A 12 -11.20 -23.53 -2.67
N GLU A 13 -10.97 -22.51 -3.49
CA GLU A 13 -9.89 -22.52 -4.48
C GLU A 13 -8.52 -22.41 -3.81
N ASP A 14 -8.41 -21.65 -2.72
CA ASP A 14 -7.14 -21.40 -2.05
C ASP A 14 -6.65 -22.56 -1.16
N ILE A 15 -7.55 -23.42 -0.68
CA ILE A 15 -7.19 -24.61 0.15
C ILE A 15 -6.11 -25.46 -0.51
N ILE A 16 -6.21 -25.72 -1.82
CA ILE A 16 -5.25 -26.57 -2.55
C ILE A 16 -3.85 -25.95 -2.52
N ARG A 17 -3.77 -24.63 -2.74
CA ARG A 17 -2.50 -23.89 -2.70
C ARG A 17 -1.92 -23.87 -1.29
N ASP A 18 -2.75 -23.61 -0.29
CA ASP A 18 -2.35 -23.56 1.12
C ASP A 18 -1.79 -24.89 1.62
N GLU A 19 -2.48 -25.99 1.34
CA GLU A 19 -2.01 -27.33 1.71
C GLU A 19 -0.72 -27.70 0.98
N ALA A 20 -0.54 -27.27 -0.27
CA ALA A 20 0.72 -27.45 -0.98
C ALA A 20 1.88 -26.68 -0.31
N VAL A 21 1.64 -25.46 0.18
CA VAL A 21 2.63 -24.67 0.93
C VAL A 21 2.98 -25.38 2.25
N ARG A 22 1.99 -25.82 3.03
CA ARG A 22 2.21 -26.53 4.31
C ARG A 22 2.93 -27.86 4.11
N SER A 23 2.60 -28.58 3.04
CA SER A 23 3.26 -29.83 2.65
C SER A 23 4.73 -29.60 2.27
N ARG A 24 5.01 -28.54 1.51
CA ARG A 24 6.40 -28.14 1.16
C ARG A 24 7.24 -27.86 2.41
N ILE A 25 6.68 -27.15 3.39
CA ILE A 25 7.39 -26.87 4.66
C ILE A 25 7.75 -28.17 5.37
N SER A 26 6.77 -29.07 5.53
CA SER A 26 6.95 -30.37 6.20
C SER A 26 7.96 -31.28 5.48
N ALA A 27 8.09 -31.14 4.17
CA ALA A 27 9.04 -31.93 3.37
C ALA A 27 10.49 -31.42 3.48
N ILE A 28 10.69 -30.12 3.77
CA ILE A 28 12.01 -29.49 3.75
C ILE A 28 12.61 -29.37 5.17
N VAL A 29 11.79 -29.01 6.16
CA VAL A 29 12.23 -28.78 7.55
C VAL A 29 12.22 -30.09 8.31
N ARG A 30 13.39 -30.52 8.81
CA ARG A 30 13.60 -31.84 9.43
C ARG A 30 13.03 -31.94 10.84
N ASP A 31 13.07 -30.84 11.59
CA ASP A 31 12.46 -30.79 12.92
C ASP A 31 10.95 -30.56 12.78
N PRO A 32 10.10 -31.52 13.22
CA PRO A 32 8.65 -31.43 13.04
C PRO A 32 8.02 -30.28 13.85
N GLU A 33 8.59 -29.89 14.99
CA GLU A 33 8.07 -28.78 15.80
C GLU A 33 8.36 -27.44 15.11
N VAL A 34 9.57 -27.27 14.60
CA VAL A 34 9.95 -26.09 13.80
C VAL A 34 9.11 -26.02 12.51
N ALA A 35 8.91 -27.16 11.84
CA ALA A 35 8.09 -27.24 10.64
C ALA A 35 6.65 -26.81 10.90
N GLU A 36 6.05 -27.24 12.01
CA GLU A 36 4.68 -26.86 12.39
C GLU A 36 4.58 -25.36 12.67
N ASN A 37 5.54 -24.80 13.41
CA ASN A 37 5.56 -23.37 13.73
C ASN A 37 5.79 -22.46 12.51
N LEU A 38 6.37 -22.99 11.42
CA LEU A 38 6.54 -22.27 10.16
C LEU A 38 5.31 -22.32 9.24
N LYS A 39 4.33 -23.19 9.50
CA LYS A 39 3.14 -23.31 8.64
C LYS A 39 2.21 -22.11 8.79
N PRO A 40 1.83 -21.45 7.68
CA PRO A 40 0.83 -20.39 7.72
C PRO A 40 -0.58 -20.98 7.82
N TRP A 41 -1.38 -20.43 8.74
CA TRP A 41 -2.79 -20.82 8.97
C TRP A 41 -3.73 -19.65 8.68
N TYR A 42 -3.57 -19.03 7.50
CA TYR A 42 -4.39 -17.95 6.99
C TYR A 42 -4.52 -18.08 5.46
N PRO A 43 -5.62 -17.59 4.85
CA PRO A 43 -5.76 -17.59 3.39
C PRO A 43 -4.65 -16.83 2.68
N GLY A 44 -4.23 -17.29 1.51
CA GLY A 44 -3.08 -16.76 0.77
C GLY A 44 -3.15 -15.30 0.39
N TRP A 45 -4.34 -14.74 0.23
CA TRP A 45 -4.53 -13.33 -0.06
C TRP A 45 -4.37 -12.43 1.18
N CYS A 46 -4.28 -12.99 2.39
CA CYS A 46 -4.19 -12.23 3.63
C CYS A 46 -2.80 -11.69 3.93
N LYS A 47 -1.77 -12.18 3.24
CA LYS A 47 -0.38 -11.68 3.31
C LYS A 47 0.25 -11.75 1.92
N ARG A 48 1.24 -10.90 1.65
CA ARG A 48 2.02 -11.02 0.41
C ARG A 48 2.79 -12.34 0.42
N PRO A 49 2.70 -13.17 -0.63
CA PRO A 49 3.48 -14.39 -0.70
C PRO A 49 4.98 -14.06 -0.81
N CYS A 50 5.78 -14.81 -0.05
CA CYS A 50 7.25 -14.74 -0.08
C CYS A 50 7.81 -15.96 -0.82
N PHE A 51 8.82 -15.72 -1.65
CA PHE A 51 9.48 -16.75 -2.44
C PHE A 51 10.96 -16.76 -2.06
N HIS A 52 11.45 -17.88 -1.55
CA HIS A 52 12.85 -18.03 -1.20
C HIS A 52 13.24 -19.51 -1.29
N ASP A 53 14.33 -19.80 -2.00
CA ASP A 53 14.72 -21.18 -2.27
C ASP A 53 15.48 -21.83 -1.12
N GLU A 54 16.03 -21.03 -0.20
CA GLU A 54 16.88 -21.51 0.91
C GLU A 54 16.34 -21.23 2.34
N TYR A 55 15.21 -20.51 2.47
CA TYR A 55 14.74 -20.03 3.78
C TYR A 55 14.33 -21.20 4.69
N LEU A 56 13.60 -22.17 4.13
CA LEU A 56 13.14 -23.33 4.88
C LEU A 56 14.32 -24.25 5.24
N GLN A 57 15.29 -24.41 4.34
CA GLN A 57 16.49 -25.23 4.53
C GLN A 57 17.38 -24.66 5.64
N ALA A 58 17.40 -23.34 5.82
CA ALA A 58 18.21 -22.70 6.85
C ALA A 58 17.88 -23.21 8.26
N PHE A 59 16.62 -23.55 8.54
CA PHE A 59 16.18 -24.11 9.82
C PHE A 59 16.68 -25.52 10.10
N ASN A 60 17.32 -26.18 9.13
CA ASN A 60 17.99 -27.47 9.36
C ASN A 60 19.44 -27.32 9.86
N ASN A 61 19.96 -26.10 9.94
CA ASN A 61 21.30 -25.84 10.44
C ASN A 61 21.31 -25.81 11.97
N SER A 62 22.29 -26.47 12.59
CA SER A 62 22.41 -26.58 14.05
C SER A 62 22.63 -25.23 14.75
N ASN A 63 23.00 -24.19 14.00
CA ASN A 63 23.18 -22.86 14.53
C ASN A 63 21.97 -21.93 14.30
N ILE A 64 20.81 -22.45 13.88
CA ILE A 64 19.58 -21.66 13.73
C ILE A 64 18.56 -22.16 14.76
N GLU A 65 17.97 -21.22 15.50
CA GLU A 65 16.90 -21.48 16.46
C GLU A 65 15.68 -20.61 16.08
N LEU A 66 14.53 -21.27 15.83
CA LEU A 66 13.25 -20.58 15.66
C LEU A 66 12.64 -20.34 17.04
N ILE A 67 12.37 -19.08 17.36
CA ILE A 67 11.62 -18.70 18.56
C ILE A 67 10.21 -18.31 18.13
N ASP A 68 9.25 -19.22 18.28
CA ASP A 68 7.84 -18.88 18.10
C ASP A 68 7.34 -18.06 19.29
N THR A 69 6.61 -17.00 18.99
CA THR A 69 6.03 -16.08 19.98
C THR A 69 4.54 -16.31 20.18
N ASN A 70 3.98 -17.38 19.61
CA ASN A 70 2.56 -17.75 19.68
C ASN A 70 1.64 -16.56 19.35
N GLY A 71 1.96 -15.85 18.26
CA GLY A 71 1.24 -14.66 17.81
C GLY A 71 1.35 -13.41 18.69
N LYS A 72 2.06 -13.45 19.83
CA LYS A 72 2.15 -12.33 20.80
C LYS A 72 3.30 -11.36 20.52
N GLY A 73 4.25 -11.76 19.68
CA GLY A 73 5.46 -10.99 19.42
C GLY A 73 6.45 -10.97 20.59
N VAL A 74 7.48 -10.13 20.45
CA VAL A 74 8.51 -9.91 21.48
C VAL A 74 7.96 -8.98 22.56
N GLU A 75 8.17 -9.31 23.83
CA GLU A 75 7.62 -8.55 24.97
C GLU A 75 8.40 -7.27 25.24
N ARG A 76 9.74 -7.36 25.28
CA ARG A 76 10.64 -6.24 25.56
C ARG A 76 12.08 -6.54 25.15
N CYS A 77 12.87 -5.48 25.04
CA CYS A 77 14.32 -5.55 25.00
C CYS A 77 14.90 -5.41 26.41
N THR A 78 16.07 -6.01 26.64
CA THR A 78 16.91 -5.79 27.81
C THR A 78 18.29 -5.30 27.34
N SER A 79 19.20 -5.03 28.28
CA SER A 79 20.59 -4.72 27.93
C SER A 79 21.34 -5.94 27.36
N ALA A 80 20.86 -7.17 27.61
CA ALA A 80 21.49 -8.41 27.17
C ALA A 80 20.83 -9.00 25.91
N GLY A 81 19.53 -8.72 25.68
CA GLY A 81 18.84 -9.19 24.48
C GLY A 81 17.34 -8.95 24.45
N LEU A 82 16.56 -9.99 24.15
CA LEU A 82 15.11 -9.93 23.97
C LEU A 82 14.38 -10.88 24.90
N VAL A 83 13.17 -10.50 25.32
CA VAL A 83 12.28 -11.37 26.09
C VAL A 83 11.06 -11.75 25.27
N ALA A 84 10.80 -13.06 25.17
CA ALA A 84 9.62 -13.60 24.50
C ALA A 84 9.14 -14.86 25.25
N GLY A 85 7.83 -14.99 25.45
CA GLY A 85 7.25 -16.12 26.18
C GLY A 85 7.75 -16.21 27.63
N GLY A 86 8.06 -15.08 28.26
CA GLY A 86 8.64 -15.00 29.60
C GLY A 86 10.10 -15.43 29.72
N LYS A 87 10.77 -15.78 28.61
CA LYS A 87 12.18 -16.19 28.59
C LYS A 87 13.06 -15.12 27.95
N GLU A 88 14.22 -14.86 28.54
CA GLU A 88 15.23 -13.96 28.00
C GLU A 88 16.20 -14.70 27.08
N PHE A 89 16.54 -14.06 25.97
CA PHE A 89 17.43 -14.55 24.94
C PHE A 89 18.53 -13.54 24.69
N ASP A 90 19.74 -13.84 25.15
CA ASP A 90 20.92 -13.02 24.90
C ASP A 90 21.18 -12.89 23.39
N VAL A 91 21.42 -11.67 22.93
CA VAL A 91 21.79 -11.40 21.53
C VAL A 91 22.90 -10.35 21.47
N ASN A 92 23.94 -10.61 20.67
CA ASN A 92 25.01 -9.63 20.46
C ASN A 92 24.71 -8.68 19.30
N VAL A 93 23.89 -9.12 18.34
CA VAL A 93 23.49 -8.35 17.16
C VAL A 93 22.00 -8.56 16.97
N LEU A 94 21.25 -7.47 16.83
CA LEU A 94 19.82 -7.49 16.55
C LEU A 94 19.58 -6.98 15.12
N ILE A 95 18.90 -7.78 14.31
CA ILE A 95 18.48 -7.42 12.96
C ILE A 95 16.96 -7.21 12.99
N LEU A 96 16.50 -6.02 12.57
CA LEU A 96 15.08 -5.68 12.55
C LEU A 96 14.47 -6.02 11.18
N GLY A 97 13.88 -7.21 11.08
CA GLY A 97 13.05 -7.64 9.94
C GLY A 97 11.56 -7.30 10.10
N THR A 98 11.24 -6.15 10.69
CA THR A 98 9.89 -5.81 11.20
C THR A 98 8.97 -5.14 10.17
N GLY A 99 9.38 -5.06 8.91
CA GLY A 99 8.58 -4.47 7.82
C GLY A 99 8.65 -2.94 7.75
N PHE A 100 7.61 -2.34 7.18
CA PHE A 100 7.49 -0.91 6.87
C PHE A 100 6.09 -0.41 7.20
N GLU A 101 5.93 0.90 7.30
CA GLU A 101 4.60 1.50 7.40
C GLU A 101 3.76 1.20 6.13
N PRO A 102 2.48 0.83 6.26
CA PRO A 102 1.64 0.49 5.11
C PRO A 102 1.45 1.68 4.17
N TRP A 103 1.37 1.39 2.87
CA TRP A 103 0.98 2.37 1.85
C TRP A 103 -0.43 2.94 2.07
N THR A 104 -1.28 2.28 2.88
CA THR A 104 -2.59 2.76 3.27
C THR A 104 -2.57 3.73 4.45
N ALA A 105 -1.40 3.97 5.08
CA ALA A 105 -1.25 4.92 6.16
C ALA A 105 -1.34 6.36 5.64
N GLY A 106 -2.15 7.17 6.32
CA GLY A 106 -2.29 8.61 6.06
C GLY A 106 -2.67 8.98 4.63
N SER A 107 -2.47 10.26 4.31
CA SER A 107 -2.59 10.78 2.95
C SER A 107 -1.28 10.60 2.16
N PRO A 108 -1.30 10.86 0.84
CA PRO A 108 -0.08 10.98 0.05
C PRO A 108 0.92 12.02 0.61
N ALA A 109 0.43 13.12 1.23
CA ALA A 109 1.30 14.13 1.84
C ALA A 109 2.03 13.57 3.07
N TYR A 110 1.30 12.90 3.96
CA TYR A 110 1.84 12.21 5.13
C TYR A 110 2.96 11.24 4.74
N ARG A 111 2.71 10.35 3.76
CA ARG A 111 3.69 9.36 3.31
C ARG A 111 4.92 9.98 2.65
N ALA A 112 4.76 11.14 2.01
CA ALA A 112 5.86 11.90 1.43
C ALA A 112 6.56 12.81 2.45
N ASN A 113 6.10 12.85 3.70
CA ASN A 113 6.59 13.73 4.75
C ASN A 113 6.63 15.20 4.33
N VAL A 114 5.55 15.67 3.71
CA VAL A 114 5.38 17.07 3.26
C VAL A 114 4.00 17.59 3.65
N THR A 115 3.85 18.91 3.70
CA THR A 115 2.53 19.55 3.80
C THR A 115 2.06 19.98 2.42
N ILE A 116 0.88 19.53 2.00
CA ILE A 116 0.28 19.92 0.73
C ILE A 116 -0.96 20.76 1.02
N LYS A 117 -0.94 22.02 0.56
CA LYS A 117 -2.05 22.96 0.69
C LYS A 117 -2.71 23.19 -0.67
N GLY A 118 -4.03 23.03 -0.72
CA GLY A 118 -4.87 23.28 -1.88
C GLY A 118 -5.45 24.70 -1.89
N ARG A 119 -6.61 24.84 -2.54
CA ARG A 119 -7.39 26.09 -2.57
C ARG A 119 -7.73 26.55 -1.15
N ASP A 120 -7.69 27.85 -0.94
CA ASP A 120 -8.04 28.52 0.33
C ASP A 120 -7.30 27.98 1.57
N GLY A 121 -6.13 27.38 1.37
CA GLY A 121 -5.30 26.83 2.46
C GLY A 121 -5.75 25.45 2.95
N LEU A 122 -6.68 24.78 2.27
CA LEU A 122 -7.14 23.43 2.62
C LEU A 122 -5.97 22.45 2.68
N ASP A 123 -5.86 21.70 3.78
CA ASP A 123 -4.83 20.69 3.95
C ASP A 123 -5.23 19.34 3.33
N LEU A 124 -4.28 18.66 2.67
CA LEU A 124 -4.54 17.34 2.08
C LEU A 124 -4.83 16.27 3.13
N ASP A 125 -4.16 16.29 4.29
CA ASP A 125 -4.41 15.36 5.38
C ASP A 125 -5.80 15.59 5.99
N GLU A 126 -6.23 16.85 6.12
CA GLU A 126 -7.60 17.19 6.55
C GLU A 126 -8.65 16.62 5.57
N LYS A 127 -8.45 16.79 4.26
CA LYS A 127 -9.34 16.20 3.25
C LYS A 127 -9.37 14.67 3.35
N TRP A 128 -8.20 14.02 3.46
CA TRP A 128 -8.10 12.57 3.58
C TRP A 128 -8.82 12.04 4.82
N ASN A 129 -8.73 12.76 5.94
CA ASN A 129 -9.40 12.41 7.19
C ASN A 129 -10.93 12.53 7.13
N GLN A 130 -11.48 13.32 6.20
CA GLN A 130 -12.93 13.37 5.97
C GLN A 130 -13.43 12.26 5.02
N GLY A 131 -12.51 11.59 4.33
CA GLY A 131 -12.78 10.52 3.39
C GLY A 131 -12.10 10.77 2.06
N ILE A 132 -11.55 9.72 1.46
CA ILE A 132 -10.79 9.83 0.22
C ILE A 132 -11.72 10.17 -0.94
N GLY A 133 -11.34 11.18 -1.73
CA GLY A 133 -12.00 11.58 -2.95
C GLY A 133 -10.96 11.89 -4.02
N THR A 134 -11.07 11.22 -5.16
CA THR A 134 -10.21 11.42 -6.32
C THR A 134 -11.03 11.25 -7.60
N LEU A 135 -10.44 11.62 -8.73
CA LEU A 135 -10.85 11.16 -10.04
C LEU A 135 -9.81 10.15 -10.53
N HIS A 136 -10.27 8.92 -10.80
CA HIS A 136 -9.45 7.82 -11.30
C HIS A 136 -8.23 7.47 -10.42
N GLY A 137 -8.17 7.95 -9.17
CA GLY A 137 -7.02 7.78 -8.27
C GLY A 137 -5.83 8.71 -8.54
N VAL A 138 -5.88 9.57 -9.56
CA VAL A 138 -4.73 10.37 -10.03
C VAL A 138 -4.86 11.87 -9.79
N PHE A 139 -6.08 12.40 -9.64
CA PHE A 139 -6.33 13.80 -9.32
C PHE A 139 -7.33 13.93 -8.17
N THR A 140 -7.29 15.02 -7.41
CA THR A 140 -8.25 15.29 -6.32
C THR A 140 -8.67 16.76 -6.34
N ARG A 141 -9.97 17.01 -6.15
CA ARG A 141 -10.57 18.36 -6.23
C ARG A 141 -10.01 19.26 -5.13
N ASN A 142 -9.89 20.56 -5.45
CA ASN A 142 -9.28 21.62 -4.63
C ASN A 142 -7.74 21.56 -4.57
N PHE A 143 -7.10 20.64 -5.27
CA PHE A 143 -5.64 20.55 -5.40
C PHE A 143 -5.26 20.59 -6.89
N PRO A 144 -5.42 21.76 -7.54
CA PRO A 144 -5.17 21.88 -8.97
C PRO A 144 -3.73 21.53 -9.35
N ASN A 145 -3.57 20.80 -10.45
CA ASN A 145 -2.29 20.29 -10.94
C ASN A 145 -1.51 19.37 -9.96
N LEU A 146 -2.12 18.95 -8.85
CA LEU A 146 -1.55 17.90 -7.99
C LEU A 146 -1.84 16.53 -8.60
N ILE A 147 -0.78 15.82 -8.96
CA ILE A 147 -0.86 14.45 -9.47
C ILE A 147 -0.59 13.50 -8.30
N LEU A 148 -1.50 12.53 -8.13
CA LEU A 148 -1.41 11.48 -7.14
C LEU A 148 -0.82 10.20 -7.75
N PRO A 149 -0.15 9.36 -6.96
CA PRO A 149 0.53 8.17 -7.47
C PRO A 149 -0.42 7.02 -7.88
N GLY A 150 -1.75 7.19 -7.83
CA GLY A 150 -2.69 6.15 -8.22
C GLY A 150 -2.78 4.97 -7.24
N THR A 151 -2.44 5.16 -5.96
CA THR A 151 -2.51 4.07 -4.96
C THR A 151 -3.89 3.91 -4.33
N SER A 152 -4.66 4.99 -4.23
CA SER A 152 -6.00 5.01 -3.65
C SER A 152 -7.04 5.22 -4.75
N GLN A 153 -8.20 4.56 -4.67
CA GLN A 153 -9.28 4.68 -5.66
C GLN A 153 -8.84 4.40 -7.11
N ALA A 154 -7.82 3.58 -7.29
CA ALA A 154 -7.40 2.99 -8.57
C ALA A 154 -7.31 1.47 -8.41
N ALA A 155 -6.99 0.74 -9.48
CA ALA A 155 -6.75 -0.70 -9.37
C ALA A 155 -5.34 -1.02 -8.88
N GLY A 156 -5.25 -2.01 -7.99
CA GLY A 156 -3.99 -2.60 -7.55
C GLY A 156 -3.63 -3.86 -8.35
N THR A 157 -2.33 -4.11 -8.48
CA THR A 157 -1.78 -5.40 -8.93
C THR A 157 -0.51 -5.71 -8.12
N VAL A 158 -0.10 -6.98 -8.08
CA VAL A 158 1.17 -7.39 -7.48
C VAL A 158 2.39 -6.75 -8.18
N ASN A 159 2.22 -6.33 -9.43
CA ASN A 159 3.21 -5.56 -10.18
C ASN A 159 2.94 -4.05 -10.07
N VAL A 160 3.45 -3.43 -9.01
CA VAL A 160 3.26 -1.99 -8.75
C VAL A 160 3.75 -1.11 -9.91
N VAL A 161 4.80 -1.53 -10.63
CA VAL A 161 5.32 -0.79 -11.78
C VAL A 161 4.28 -0.67 -12.88
N HIS A 162 3.48 -1.71 -13.10
CA HIS A 162 2.39 -1.66 -14.08
C HIS A 162 1.29 -0.67 -13.68
N THR A 163 0.89 -0.65 -12.40
CA THR A 163 -0.07 0.36 -11.89
C THR A 163 0.47 1.78 -12.08
N MET A 164 1.76 2.01 -11.81
CA MET A 164 2.39 3.31 -11.98
C MET A 164 2.46 3.74 -13.45
N ASP A 165 2.77 2.82 -14.36
CA ASP A 165 2.80 3.07 -15.81
C ASP A 165 1.41 3.46 -16.33
N VAL A 166 0.36 2.70 -15.96
CA VAL A 166 -1.03 3.01 -16.31
C VAL A 166 -1.43 4.41 -15.80
N ALA A 167 -1.12 4.72 -14.53
CA ALA A 167 -1.41 6.03 -13.97
C ALA A 167 -0.65 7.16 -14.69
N ALA A 168 0.62 6.95 -15.01
CA ALA A 168 1.45 7.93 -15.71
C ALA A 168 0.94 8.19 -17.14
N GLN A 169 0.59 7.15 -17.90
CA GLN A 169 0.03 7.28 -19.24
C GLN A 169 -1.31 8.01 -19.22
N HIS A 170 -2.18 7.68 -18.25
CA HIS A 170 -3.48 8.34 -18.09
C HIS A 170 -3.34 9.83 -17.75
N VAL A 171 -2.45 10.16 -16.81
CA VAL A 171 -2.13 11.56 -16.47
C VAL A 171 -1.56 12.30 -17.68
N ALA A 172 -0.62 11.68 -18.41
CA ALA A 172 -0.03 12.27 -19.60
C ALA A 172 -1.07 12.57 -20.68
N TYR A 173 -2.01 11.65 -20.90
CA TYR A 173 -3.15 11.84 -21.81
C TYR A 173 -3.99 13.06 -21.40
N ILE A 174 -4.41 13.14 -20.13
CA ILE A 174 -5.23 14.25 -19.61
C ILE A 174 -4.52 15.59 -19.82
N LEU A 175 -3.23 15.67 -19.46
CA LEU A 175 -2.45 16.91 -19.58
C LEU A 175 -2.21 17.29 -21.04
N ALA A 176 -1.96 16.32 -21.92
CA ALA A 176 -1.74 16.55 -23.34
C ALA A 176 -3.02 17.08 -24.01
N GLU A 177 -4.16 16.45 -23.77
CA GLU A 177 -5.44 16.88 -24.34
C GLU A 177 -5.90 18.22 -23.74
N ALA A 178 -5.75 18.43 -22.43
CA ALA A 178 -6.02 19.73 -21.80
C ALA A 178 -5.16 20.84 -22.44
N SER A 179 -3.87 20.60 -22.63
CA SER A 179 -2.96 21.57 -23.26
C SER A 179 -3.34 21.83 -24.72
N LYS A 180 -3.60 20.78 -25.51
CA LYS A 180 -3.97 20.88 -26.93
C LYS A 180 -5.27 21.67 -27.13
N ARG A 181 -6.28 21.45 -26.30
CA ARG A 181 -7.61 22.08 -26.43
C ARG A 181 -7.63 23.51 -25.91
N TYR A 182 -6.94 23.77 -24.80
CA TYR A 182 -7.12 25.00 -24.04
C TYR A 182 -5.90 25.92 -24.01
N ALA A 183 -4.68 25.42 -24.27
CA ALA A 183 -3.47 26.25 -24.35
C ALA A 183 -3.16 26.69 -25.80
N SER A 184 -4.00 27.53 -26.40
CA SER A 184 -3.75 28.11 -27.74
C SER A 184 -3.06 29.50 -27.68
N GLY A 185 -1.88 29.64 -28.28
CA GLY A 185 -1.14 30.91 -28.40
C GLY A 185 -0.06 31.15 -27.35
N GLU A 186 0.40 32.40 -27.20
CA GLU A 186 1.56 32.74 -26.36
C GLU A 186 1.26 32.60 -24.85
N LYS A 187 2.05 31.76 -24.16
CA LYS A 187 2.23 31.69 -22.69
C LYS A 187 1.00 31.30 -21.84
N LYS A 188 0.01 30.60 -22.39
CA LYS A 188 -1.11 30.06 -21.61
C LYS A 188 -0.69 28.79 -20.86
N LYS A 189 -0.95 28.74 -19.55
CA LYS A 189 -0.86 27.51 -18.75
C LYS A 189 -2.25 26.96 -18.51
N VAL A 190 -2.35 25.64 -18.41
CA VAL A 190 -3.59 24.98 -18.00
C VAL A 190 -3.54 24.67 -16.51
N LEU A 191 -4.68 24.87 -15.88
CA LEU A 191 -5.01 24.33 -14.58
C LEU A 191 -5.96 23.17 -14.82
N VAL A 192 -5.63 22.01 -14.29
CA VAL A 192 -6.37 20.76 -14.40
C VAL A 192 -6.73 20.32 -12.99
N GLU A 193 -8.02 20.10 -12.74
CA GLU A 193 -8.53 19.51 -11.49
C GLU A 193 -9.84 18.76 -11.75
N PRO A 194 -10.25 17.80 -10.91
CA PRO A 194 -11.57 17.18 -11.04
C PRO A 194 -12.69 18.19 -10.80
N THR A 195 -13.80 18.04 -11.52
CA THR A 195 -15.06 18.68 -11.13
C THR A 195 -15.59 18.07 -9.83
N GLU A 196 -16.56 18.73 -9.20
CA GLU A 196 -17.22 18.18 -8.01
C GLU A 196 -17.94 16.88 -8.32
N GLU A 197 -18.68 16.87 -9.43
CA GLU A 197 -19.43 15.73 -9.93
C GLU A 197 -18.48 14.60 -10.34
N GLY A 198 -17.37 14.90 -11.01
CA GLY A 198 -16.40 13.90 -11.45
C GLY A 198 -15.75 13.14 -10.29
N GLU A 199 -15.36 13.87 -9.23
CA GLU A 199 -14.84 13.24 -8.01
C GLU A 199 -15.93 12.42 -7.30
N ALA A 200 -17.14 12.98 -7.13
CA ALA A 200 -18.24 12.31 -6.45
C ALA A 200 -18.67 11.02 -7.19
N ASP A 201 -18.79 11.08 -8.50
CA ASP A 201 -19.17 9.95 -9.35
C ASP A 201 -18.12 8.84 -9.35
N TRP A 202 -16.84 9.20 -9.26
CA TRP A 202 -15.77 8.22 -9.10
C TRP A 202 -15.81 7.56 -7.72
N VAL A 203 -15.95 8.36 -6.66
CA VAL A 203 -16.10 7.87 -5.28
C VAL A 203 -17.26 6.87 -5.18
N LEU A 204 -18.40 7.15 -5.80
CA LEU A 204 -19.55 6.25 -5.80
C LEU A 204 -19.23 4.91 -6.48
N LYS A 205 -18.49 4.90 -7.59
CA LYS A 205 -18.04 3.67 -8.26
C LYS A 205 -17.15 2.83 -7.34
N ILE A 206 -16.21 3.47 -6.61
CA ILE A 206 -15.35 2.79 -5.64
C ILE A 206 -16.17 2.21 -4.49
N VAL A 207 -17.08 2.99 -3.90
CA VAL A 207 -17.95 2.53 -2.82
C VAL A 207 -18.84 1.36 -3.25
N HIS A 208 -19.39 1.39 -4.46
CA HIS A 208 -20.14 0.26 -5.03
C HIS A 208 -19.31 -1.02 -5.15
N GLY A 209 -17.99 -0.90 -5.37
CA GLY A 209 -17.05 -2.01 -5.43
C GLY A 209 -16.59 -2.54 -4.06
N ALA A 210 -16.92 -1.87 -2.96
CA ALA A 210 -16.36 -2.17 -1.64
C ALA A 210 -16.66 -3.60 -1.14
N TYR A 211 -17.66 -4.29 -1.70
CA TYR A 211 -17.94 -5.69 -1.37
C TYR A 211 -16.75 -6.63 -1.67
N ALA A 212 -15.87 -6.27 -2.60
CA ALA A 212 -14.66 -7.04 -2.91
C ALA A 212 -13.68 -7.10 -1.72
N LEU A 213 -13.76 -6.15 -0.79
CA LEU A 213 -12.96 -6.16 0.45
C LEU A 213 -13.50 -7.17 1.48
N GLY A 214 -14.65 -7.81 1.22
CA GLY A 214 -15.23 -8.82 2.10
C GLY A 214 -14.30 -10.00 2.40
N GLY A 215 -13.42 -10.37 1.47
CA GLY A 215 -12.42 -11.43 1.67
C GLY A 215 -11.37 -11.09 2.74
N LEU A 216 -11.17 -9.81 3.08
CA LEU A 216 -10.23 -9.39 4.12
C LEU A 216 -10.76 -9.64 5.54
N THR A 217 -12.06 -9.86 5.70
CA THR A 217 -12.69 -10.07 7.03
C THR A 217 -12.25 -11.34 7.74
N ILE A 218 -11.72 -12.32 7.02
CA ILE A 218 -11.21 -13.57 7.58
C ILE A 218 -9.68 -13.56 7.72
N CYS A 219 -9.03 -12.45 7.39
CA CYS A 219 -7.59 -12.32 7.44
C CYS A 219 -7.09 -12.01 8.85
N THR A 220 -5.91 -12.54 9.16
CA THR A 220 -5.15 -12.14 10.35
C THR A 220 -4.68 -10.68 10.23
N PRO A 221 -4.36 -10.01 11.36
CA PRO A 221 -3.79 -8.65 11.36
C PRO A 221 -2.60 -8.53 10.41
N SER A 222 -2.61 -7.53 9.55
CA SER A 222 -1.59 -7.25 8.54
C SER A 222 -1.64 -5.82 8.05
N TYR A 223 -0.59 -5.39 7.33
CA TYR A 223 -0.60 -4.12 6.62
C TYR A 223 -1.79 -3.98 5.64
N MET A 224 -2.37 -5.08 5.14
CA MET A 224 -3.54 -5.06 4.25
C MET A 224 -4.85 -4.88 5.02
N THR A 225 -4.92 -5.36 6.27
CA THR A 225 -6.08 -5.17 7.16
C THR A 225 -5.90 -3.98 8.11
N ARG A 226 -4.80 -3.22 7.97
CA ARG A 226 -4.34 -2.19 8.93
C ARG A 226 -4.27 -2.75 10.35
N GLU A 227 -3.58 -3.87 10.49
CA GLU A 227 -3.47 -4.59 11.77
C GLU A 227 -4.83 -4.92 12.43
N GLY A 228 -5.86 -5.15 11.60
CA GLY A 228 -7.21 -5.50 12.04
C GLY A 228 -8.18 -4.31 12.18
N GLU A 229 -7.73 -3.07 11.97
CA GLU A 229 -8.61 -1.90 12.01
C GLU A 229 -9.72 -1.97 10.95
N LEU A 230 -9.40 -2.46 9.74
CA LEU A 230 -10.38 -2.57 8.65
C LEU A 230 -11.48 -3.60 8.92
N THR A 231 -11.26 -4.53 9.84
CA THR A 231 -12.21 -5.59 10.19
C THR A 231 -12.99 -5.30 11.47
N ASN A 232 -12.69 -4.19 12.18
CA ASN A 232 -13.29 -3.83 13.48
C ASN A 232 -14.04 -2.48 13.43
N VAL A 233 -14.79 -2.24 12.35
CA VAL A 233 -15.46 -0.97 12.08
C VAL A 233 -16.85 -0.94 12.70
N LYS A 234 -17.08 0.00 13.64
CA LYS A 234 -18.26 -0.03 14.52
C LYS A 234 -19.42 0.85 14.08
N SER A 235 -19.19 1.88 13.27
CA SER A 235 -20.23 2.81 12.83
C SER A 235 -20.48 2.74 11.31
N PRO A 236 -21.72 2.97 10.84
CA PRO A 236 -22.00 3.08 9.41
C PRO A 236 -21.20 4.20 8.71
N GLU A 237 -20.96 5.31 9.41
CA GLU A 237 -20.19 6.45 8.89
C GLU A 237 -18.72 6.06 8.63
N ASP A 238 -18.11 5.34 9.57
CA ASP A 238 -16.74 4.83 9.41
C ASP A 238 -16.66 3.78 8.30
N GLN A 239 -17.68 2.93 8.14
CA GLN A 239 -17.74 1.95 7.04
C GLN A 239 -17.78 2.65 5.68
N ILE A 240 -18.59 3.71 5.54
CA ILE A 240 -18.64 4.51 4.31
C ILE A 240 -17.29 5.19 4.07
N LYS A 241 -16.70 5.80 5.10
CA LYS A 241 -15.40 6.45 5.01
C LYS A 241 -14.30 5.49 4.55
N LEU A 242 -14.31 4.25 5.06
CA LEU A 242 -13.38 3.21 4.63
C LEU A 242 -13.66 2.73 3.21
N ALA A 243 -14.93 2.55 2.83
CA ALA A 243 -15.33 2.16 1.48
C ALA A 243 -14.85 3.19 0.44
N LYS A 244 -14.90 4.49 0.76
CA LYS A 244 -14.32 5.55 -0.07
C LYS A 244 -12.82 5.38 -0.27
N GLY A 245 -12.09 4.84 0.71
CA GLY A 245 -10.66 4.58 0.62
C GLY A 245 -10.28 3.31 -0.15
N GLY A 246 -11.27 2.61 -0.72
CA GLY A 246 -11.06 1.36 -1.43
C GLY A 246 -10.30 1.50 -2.76
N VAL A 247 -10.18 0.36 -3.43
CA VAL A 247 -9.59 0.22 -4.76
C VAL A 247 -10.66 -0.14 -5.78
N TRP A 248 -10.32 -0.05 -7.07
CA TRP A 248 -11.19 -0.55 -8.13
C TRP A 248 -11.37 -2.07 -8.01
N ALA A 249 -12.61 -2.50 -7.77
CA ALA A 249 -12.91 -3.87 -7.36
C ALA A 249 -12.81 -4.93 -8.47
N ALA A 250 -12.96 -4.54 -9.74
CA ALA A 250 -12.96 -5.47 -10.87
C ALA A 250 -11.54 -5.84 -11.37
N GLY A 251 -10.49 -5.39 -10.66
CA GLY A 251 -9.10 -5.70 -10.97
C GLY A 251 -8.49 -4.77 -12.03
N ILE A 252 -7.18 -4.93 -12.23
CA ILE A 252 -6.37 -4.01 -13.05
C ILE A 252 -6.78 -4.00 -14.52
N ASN A 253 -7.09 -5.15 -15.11
CA ASN A 253 -7.45 -5.22 -16.54
C ASN A 253 -8.74 -4.46 -16.85
N ASP A 254 -9.76 -4.59 -15.99
CA ASP A 254 -11.02 -3.87 -16.16
C ASP A 254 -10.83 -2.36 -15.95
N TYR A 255 -10.00 -1.96 -14.97
CA TYR A 255 -9.64 -0.56 -14.75
C TYR A 255 -8.92 0.04 -15.96
N VAL A 256 -7.94 -0.65 -16.55
CA VAL A 256 -7.26 -0.19 -17.78
C VAL A 256 -8.28 -0.01 -18.91
N GLN A 257 -9.14 -0.99 -19.15
CA GLN A 257 -10.18 -0.87 -20.19
C GLN A 257 -11.17 0.27 -19.91
N TYR A 258 -11.48 0.53 -18.63
CA TYR A 258 -12.31 1.67 -18.25
C TYR A 258 -11.63 2.99 -18.62
N LEU A 259 -10.35 3.16 -18.28
CA LEU A 259 -9.58 4.35 -18.63
C LEU A 259 -9.43 4.52 -20.15
N GLU A 260 -9.21 3.42 -20.88
CA GLU A 260 -9.15 3.43 -22.35
C GLU A 260 -10.47 3.93 -22.95
N ARG A 261 -11.62 3.39 -22.49
CA ARG A 261 -12.94 3.87 -22.95
C ARG A 261 -13.18 5.33 -22.60
N TRP A 262 -12.83 5.75 -21.39
CA TRP A 262 -12.94 7.14 -20.96
C TRP A 262 -12.07 8.07 -21.82
N SER A 263 -10.83 7.67 -22.11
CA SER A 263 -9.94 8.44 -22.99
C SER A 263 -10.45 8.49 -24.43
N ALA A 264 -11.00 7.39 -24.95
CA ALA A 264 -11.52 7.32 -26.31
C ALA A 264 -12.79 8.18 -26.55
N ALA A 265 -13.53 8.52 -25.49
CA ALA A 265 -14.64 9.47 -25.58
C ALA A 265 -14.18 10.89 -25.93
N ASP A 266 -12.90 11.22 -25.66
CA ASP A 266 -12.25 12.47 -26.06
C ASP A 266 -13.02 13.72 -25.57
N ASP A 267 -13.58 13.70 -24.36
CA ASP A 267 -14.33 14.81 -23.77
C ASP A 267 -13.75 15.31 -22.43
N LEU A 268 -12.82 14.56 -21.84
CA LEU A 268 -12.26 14.80 -20.50
C LEU A 268 -13.35 14.84 -19.41
N GLU A 269 -14.38 13.98 -19.52
CA GLU A 269 -15.49 13.92 -18.57
C GLU A 269 -15.03 13.92 -17.10
N GLY A 270 -15.57 14.84 -16.30
CA GLY A 270 -15.24 14.97 -14.87
C GLY A 270 -13.95 15.74 -14.58
N VAL A 271 -13.25 16.25 -15.61
CA VAL A 271 -12.07 17.11 -15.46
C VAL A 271 -12.44 18.55 -15.82
N GLU A 272 -12.15 19.47 -14.92
CA GLU A 272 -12.18 20.90 -15.19
C GLU A 272 -10.81 21.36 -15.70
N VAL A 273 -10.81 22.02 -16.87
CA VAL A 273 -9.63 22.69 -17.42
C VAL A 273 -9.85 24.20 -17.46
N ARG A 274 -9.00 24.95 -16.76
CA ARG A 274 -8.99 26.41 -16.80
C ARG A 274 -7.70 26.92 -17.42
N VAL A 275 -7.80 27.95 -18.26
CA VAL A 275 -6.63 28.66 -18.79
C VAL A 275 -6.24 29.75 -17.81
N VAL A 276 -5.00 29.73 -17.33
CA VAL A 276 -4.44 30.82 -16.54
C VAL A 276 -3.43 31.60 -17.36
N GLY A 277 -3.66 32.90 -17.48
CA GLY A 277 -2.67 33.84 -17.99
C GLY A 277 -1.60 34.10 -16.94
N TRP A 278 -0.39 34.48 -17.37
CA TRP A 278 0.56 35.11 -16.45
C TRP A 278 -0.09 36.37 -15.88
N LEU A 279 -0.35 36.40 -14.58
CA LEU A 279 -0.50 37.68 -13.90
C LEU A 279 0.85 38.39 -14.02
N ALA A 280 0.89 39.49 -14.76
CA ALA A 280 1.99 40.43 -14.67
C ALA A 280 1.98 41.00 -13.25
N GLY A 281 2.78 40.43 -12.34
CA GLY A 281 3.07 41.04 -11.04
C GLY A 281 2.63 40.26 -9.80
N SER A 282 3.13 39.05 -9.59
CA SER A 282 3.24 38.48 -8.23
C SER A 282 4.49 37.62 -8.09
N LEU A 283 5.65 38.28 -8.07
CA LEU A 283 6.84 37.75 -7.42
C LEU A 283 6.57 37.70 -5.92
N VAL A 284 6.16 36.55 -5.40
CA VAL A 284 6.34 36.25 -3.98
C VAL A 284 7.80 35.85 -3.81
N TYR A 285 8.61 36.79 -3.34
CA TYR A 285 9.96 36.53 -2.88
C TYR A 285 9.87 35.58 -1.67
N CYS A 286 10.29 34.34 -1.85
CA CYS A 286 10.59 33.44 -0.73
C CYS A 286 12.11 33.29 -0.65
N GLY A 287 12.69 33.83 0.43
CA GLY A 287 13.99 33.53 1.03
C GLY A 287 15.17 33.09 0.14
N ASN A 288 16.26 33.85 0.23
CA ASN A 288 17.58 33.61 -0.37
C ASN A 288 18.17 32.21 -0.06
N TYR A 289 17.82 31.14 -0.78
CA TYR A 289 18.69 29.96 -0.87
C TYR A 289 18.65 29.31 -2.26
N LEU A 290 19.80 29.40 -2.93
CA LEU A 290 20.21 28.59 -4.06
C LEU A 290 21.04 27.45 -3.48
N ILE A 291 20.65 26.18 -3.66
CA ILE A 291 21.53 25.05 -3.32
C ILE A 291 21.64 24.13 -4.54
N LEU A 292 22.88 24.07 -5.02
CA LEU A 292 23.44 23.24 -6.08
C LEU A 292 23.69 21.80 -5.57
N GLU A 293 23.78 20.86 -6.51
CA GLU A 293 24.19 19.46 -6.33
C GLU A 293 25.37 19.26 -5.37
N GLN A 294 25.29 18.25 -4.49
CA GLN A 294 26.47 17.59 -3.91
C GLN A 294 26.25 16.08 -3.71
N ASN A 295 27.07 15.31 -4.44
CA ASN A 295 27.74 14.04 -4.11
C ASN A 295 27.20 13.18 -2.96
N VAL A 296 26.64 12.03 -3.32
CA VAL A 296 26.49 10.87 -2.41
C VAL A 296 27.83 10.14 -2.33
N THR A 297 28.40 10.04 -1.13
CA THR A 297 29.53 9.16 -0.84
C THR A 297 29.01 7.91 -0.14
N LEU A 298 29.18 6.73 -0.76
CA LEU A 298 28.90 5.45 -0.12
C LEU A 298 30.07 5.07 0.79
N ASN A 299 29.77 4.68 2.02
CA ASN A 299 30.74 4.08 2.94
C ASN A 299 30.83 2.56 2.65
N PRO A 300 31.98 2.01 2.23
CA PRO A 300 32.11 0.60 1.90
C PRO A 300 32.93 -0.11 2.99
N ASP A 301 32.29 -0.56 4.05
CA ASP A 301 32.81 -1.57 4.98
C ASP A 301 31.59 -2.14 5.71
N ILE A 302 31.26 -3.43 5.59
CA ILE A 302 31.85 -4.47 6.41
C ILE A 302 31.77 -5.81 5.64
N LEU A 303 32.94 -6.38 5.36
CA LEU A 303 33.10 -7.81 5.10
C LEU A 303 33.27 -8.56 6.43
N THR A 304 32.71 -9.75 6.45
CA THR A 304 32.64 -10.73 7.54
C THR A 304 33.98 -11.14 8.14
N PRO A 305 33.95 -11.69 9.36
CA PRO A 305 34.52 -13.01 9.59
C PRO A 305 33.46 -14.00 10.09
N THR A 306 33.52 -15.22 9.56
CA THR A 306 32.79 -16.40 10.02
C THR A 306 33.08 -16.65 11.50
N MET A 307 32.07 -16.41 12.35
CA MET A 307 31.97 -17.04 13.66
C MET A 307 30.86 -18.09 13.59
N SER A 308 31.10 -19.26 14.19
CA SER A 308 30.03 -20.16 14.58
C SER A 308 29.17 -19.42 15.61
N LYS A 309 28.09 -18.79 15.15
CA LYS A 309 27.12 -18.10 15.99
C LYS A 309 25.76 -18.75 15.81
N THR A 310 25.05 -18.90 16.91
CA THR A 310 23.64 -19.25 16.90
C THR A 310 22.84 -18.02 16.46
N PHE A 311 22.10 -18.16 15.37
CA PHE A 311 21.13 -17.18 14.89
C PHE A 311 19.78 -17.52 15.49
N ARG A 312 19.18 -16.54 16.17
CA ARG A 312 17.83 -16.65 16.71
C ARG A 312 16.90 -15.84 15.82
N VAL A 313 15.91 -16.52 15.25
CA VAL A 313 14.87 -15.89 14.44
C VAL A 313 13.60 -15.85 15.28
N PHE A 314 13.19 -14.65 15.67
CA PHE A 314 11.93 -14.43 16.37
C PHE A 314 10.82 -14.34 15.35
N GLY A 315 9.96 -15.36 15.32
CA GLY A 315 8.83 -15.45 14.41
C GLY A 315 7.51 -15.36 15.17
N THR A 316 6.49 -14.84 14.50
CA THR A 316 5.09 -15.04 14.89
C THR A 316 4.51 -16.09 13.95
N SER A 317 4.19 -17.28 14.47
CA SER A 317 3.16 -18.09 13.79
C SER A 317 1.85 -17.29 13.86
N ALA A 318 1.16 -17.15 12.73
CA ALA A 318 -0.09 -16.39 12.64
C ALA A 318 -1.28 -17.18 13.22
N ILE A 319 -1.06 -17.89 14.32
CA ILE A 319 -2.09 -18.59 15.08
C ILE A 319 -2.62 -17.58 16.10
N GLY A 320 -3.64 -16.80 15.71
CA GLY A 320 -4.50 -16.15 16.68
C GLY A 320 -5.40 -17.21 17.34
N PRO A 321 -5.69 -17.15 18.64
CA PRO A 321 -6.68 -18.02 19.25
C PRO A 321 -8.07 -17.78 18.63
N GLN A 322 -8.79 -18.87 18.36
CA GLN A 322 -10.22 -18.84 17.99
C GLN A 322 -11.09 -18.27 19.11
#